data_AF-A0A943PW68-F1
#
_entry.id   AF-A0A943PW68-F1
#
_cell.length_a   1.000
_cell.length_b   1.000
_cell.length_c   1.000
_cell.angle_alpha   90.00
_cell.angle_beta   90.00
_cell.angle_gamma   90.00
#
_symmetry.space_group_name_H-M   'P 1'
#
loop_
_entity.id
_entity.type
_entity.pdbx_description
1 polymer ?
#
loop_
_entity_poly.entity_id
_entity_poly.type
_entity_poly.pdbx_seq_one_letter_code
_entity_poly.pdbx_strand_id
1 'polypeptide(L)'
;MEEDYKEYYTNILKQFKNFTEDETEVLVKYLAGDNLTQKEIKELEKIYLKNMWKQKKDIDEKIETSKIRGLISCVSFSYNETLEKYKENTYDRNLNIFTELDTFFLLYTKETEENFKKIESRYSNVNVIGVLVTDYTFLSIQNGINEILKKLKLDKNNCIIDITLGMKMITICLYKLAVENEIKAINWQEIQVKNFKTPGVKNFPFNSKLNIMIEPRKENMKMYAEINDLLEKYNFDGVASFYNRLNNEDMQFFYKNLAKLFSFEVMINLDYTLFYKRVEEFFVNLCEKKEYKREFKIQVRNFLINFLRVIVINEDGDFIEYPWLDSFLKLFQITEEDIYSDDSYLNEYKEHIYFYFVLKYFQAKMKVNSEENYYYTKFINDIKKNIVAELDVDDKEKENKFMKENGEIEELFEIDLNQALKEMTPELSLKENLNGEFYFKNNVIYIEKYNLKIDITGDKRLKFLNNKGSDLIREILETPREKIEKDILFKKLAKYNVGESEENRQNRFRKNLTTFKNKVETLNKTIKEIGKEQGLELDNIILYEKNKSFYGKSDYSHAFYVNSKYYILM
;
A
#
# COMPACT_ATOMS: atom_id res chain seq x y z
N MET A 1 0.89 55.88 0.50
CA MET A 1 0.18 54.65 0.92
C MET A 1 -0.38 53.86 -0.26
N GLU A 2 -0.82 54.50 -1.36
CA GLU A 2 -1.40 53.77 -2.51
C GLU A 2 -0.39 52.99 -3.37
N GLU A 3 0.84 53.47 -3.55
CA GLU A 3 1.87 52.75 -4.35
C GLU A 3 2.39 51.49 -3.65
N ASP A 4 2.41 51.49 -2.32
CA ASP A 4 3.06 50.47 -1.48
C ASP A 4 2.31 49.11 -1.49
N TYR A 5 0.97 49.12 -1.55
CA TYR A 5 0.20 47.86 -1.56
C TYR A 5 0.15 47.19 -2.94
N LYS A 6 0.12 47.97 -4.04
CA LYS A 6 0.06 47.42 -5.41
C LYS A 6 1.34 46.69 -5.74
N GLU A 7 2.48 47.28 -5.40
CA GLU A 7 3.79 46.66 -5.56
C GLU A 7 3.89 45.37 -4.73
N TYR A 8 3.47 45.41 -3.45
CA TYR A 8 3.44 44.24 -2.58
C TYR A 8 2.63 43.07 -3.18
N TYR A 9 1.37 43.30 -3.58
CA TYR A 9 0.53 42.23 -4.13
C TYR A 9 1.06 41.72 -5.46
N THR A 10 1.57 42.61 -6.33
CA THR A 10 2.17 42.21 -7.60
C THR A 10 3.39 41.31 -7.36
N ASN A 11 4.23 41.64 -6.39
CA ASN A 11 5.40 40.84 -6.03
C ASN A 11 5.03 39.46 -5.46
N ILE A 12 3.95 39.37 -4.68
CA ILE A 12 3.39 38.07 -4.26
C ILE A 12 2.91 37.27 -5.46
N LEU A 13 2.13 37.89 -6.36
CA LEU A 13 1.53 37.19 -7.50
C LEU A 13 2.58 36.66 -8.48
N LYS A 14 3.69 37.39 -8.67
CA LYS A 14 4.84 36.95 -9.48
C LYS A 14 5.45 35.62 -9.01
N GLN A 15 5.29 35.25 -7.75
CA GLN A 15 5.78 33.97 -7.22
C GLN A 15 5.03 32.77 -7.80
N PHE A 16 3.78 32.94 -8.25
CA PHE A 16 2.97 31.83 -8.76
C PHE A 16 3.25 31.47 -10.22
N LYS A 17 3.97 32.31 -11.00
CA LYS A 17 4.37 32.10 -12.41
C LYS A 17 3.26 31.63 -13.38
N ASN A 18 1.99 31.75 -13.01
CA ASN A 18 0.87 31.14 -13.73
C ASN A 18 -0.21 32.15 -14.16
N PHE A 19 -0.01 33.44 -13.86
CA PHE A 19 -0.96 34.51 -14.15
C PHE A 19 -0.43 35.40 -15.27
N THR A 20 -1.29 35.79 -16.21
CA THR A 20 -1.00 36.81 -17.22
C THR A 20 -0.92 38.20 -16.57
N GLU A 21 -0.45 39.21 -17.31
CA GLU A 21 -0.45 40.60 -16.83
C GLU A 21 -1.88 41.09 -16.55
N ASP A 22 -2.83 40.79 -17.43
CA ASP A 22 -4.26 41.11 -17.25
C ASP A 22 -4.86 40.41 -16.02
N GLU A 23 -4.60 39.10 -15.85
CA GLU A 23 -5.06 38.35 -14.67
C GLU A 23 -4.46 38.95 -13.38
N THR A 24 -3.19 39.37 -13.43
CA THR A 24 -2.49 40.00 -12.30
C THR A 24 -3.13 41.32 -11.90
N GLU A 25 -3.48 42.18 -12.85
CA GLU A 25 -4.13 43.46 -12.56
C GLU A 25 -5.47 43.26 -11.83
N VAL A 26 -6.30 42.33 -12.32
CA VAL A 26 -7.60 42.02 -11.72
C VAL A 26 -7.43 41.45 -10.31
N LEU A 27 -6.46 40.55 -10.10
CA LEU A 27 -6.16 39.98 -8.80
C LEU A 27 -5.64 41.04 -7.81
N VAL A 28 -4.83 42.02 -8.25
CA VAL A 28 -4.38 43.13 -7.41
C VAL A 28 -5.58 43.98 -6.96
N LYS A 29 -6.53 44.30 -7.84
CA LYS A 29 -7.76 45.03 -7.46
C LYS A 29 -8.59 44.26 -6.44
N TYR A 30 -8.78 42.95 -6.64
CA TYR A 30 -9.41 42.06 -5.65
C TYR A 30 -8.66 42.08 -4.31
N LEU A 31 -7.33 42.03 -4.35
CA LEU A 31 -6.48 42.04 -3.16
C LEU A 31 -6.50 43.41 -2.44
N ALA A 32 -6.64 44.51 -3.16
CA ALA A 32 -6.88 45.83 -2.58
C ALA A 32 -8.29 45.97 -2.00
N GLY A 33 -9.24 45.15 -2.47
CA GLY A 33 -10.65 45.25 -2.13
C GLY A 33 -11.33 46.39 -2.87
N ASP A 34 -10.85 46.72 -4.07
CA ASP A 34 -11.42 47.75 -4.93
C ASP A 34 -12.78 47.29 -5.48
N ASN A 35 -13.60 48.25 -5.95
CA ASN A 35 -14.85 47.91 -6.62
C ASN A 35 -14.54 47.26 -7.98
N LEU A 36 -14.97 46.01 -8.14
CA LEU A 36 -14.76 45.24 -9.35
C LEU A 36 -15.93 45.41 -10.32
N THR A 37 -15.63 45.57 -11.60
CA THR A 37 -16.63 45.53 -12.67
C THR A 37 -17.12 44.10 -12.90
N GLN A 38 -18.29 43.95 -13.53
CA GLN A 38 -18.82 42.64 -13.92
C GLN A 38 -17.87 41.83 -14.83
N LYS A 39 -17.07 42.52 -15.67
CA LYS A 39 -16.06 41.87 -16.52
C LYS A 39 -14.91 41.30 -15.67
N GLU A 40 -14.45 42.06 -14.68
CA GLU A 40 -13.37 41.66 -13.76
C GLU A 40 -13.81 40.52 -12.84
N ILE A 41 -15.06 40.54 -12.34
CA ILE A 41 -15.63 39.43 -11.55
C ILE A 41 -15.62 38.13 -12.36
N LYS A 42 -16.10 38.16 -13.61
CA LYS A 42 -16.05 36.98 -14.49
C LYS A 42 -14.62 36.49 -14.75
N GLU A 43 -13.66 37.39 -14.80
CA GLU A 43 -12.26 37.02 -14.98
C GLU A 43 -11.71 36.33 -13.73
N LEU A 44 -12.02 36.83 -12.53
CA LEU A 44 -11.69 36.14 -11.28
C LEU A 44 -12.28 34.73 -11.23
N GLU A 45 -13.55 34.55 -11.61
CA GLU A 45 -14.18 33.24 -11.66
C GLU A 45 -13.46 32.27 -12.60
N LYS A 46 -13.02 32.73 -13.78
CA LYS A 46 -12.20 31.90 -14.69
C LYS A 46 -10.88 31.52 -14.07
N ILE A 47 -10.16 32.47 -13.47
CA ILE A 47 -8.87 32.22 -12.81
C ILE A 47 -9.05 31.16 -11.71
N TYR A 48 -10.12 31.29 -10.92
CA TYR A 48 -10.45 30.36 -9.86
C TYR A 48 -10.75 28.95 -10.38
N LEU A 49 -11.64 28.83 -11.38
CA LEU A 49 -12.01 27.55 -11.96
C LEU A 49 -10.83 26.86 -12.65
N LYS A 50 -9.93 27.63 -13.27
CA LYS A 50 -8.65 27.13 -13.82
C LYS A 50 -7.79 26.51 -12.72
N ASN A 51 -7.73 27.13 -11.53
CA ASN A 51 -7.04 26.54 -10.39
C ASN A 51 -7.74 25.26 -9.90
N MET A 52 -9.06 25.26 -9.74
CA MET A 52 -9.81 24.06 -9.31
C MET A 52 -9.64 22.88 -10.27
N TRP A 53 -9.67 23.12 -11.58
CA TRP A 53 -9.43 22.09 -12.58
C TRP A 53 -8.01 21.50 -12.49
N LYS A 54 -7.02 22.36 -12.23
CA LYS A 54 -5.65 21.90 -11.97
C LYS A 54 -5.58 21.02 -10.72
N GLN A 55 -6.20 21.43 -9.63
CA GLN A 55 -6.25 20.63 -8.40
C GLN A 55 -6.93 19.28 -8.65
N LYS A 56 -8.04 19.25 -9.39
CA LYS A 56 -8.73 18.01 -9.75
C LYS A 56 -7.80 17.06 -10.50
N LYS A 57 -7.12 17.56 -11.54
CA LYS A 57 -6.17 16.77 -12.32
C LYS A 57 -5.03 16.22 -11.45
N ASP A 58 -4.47 17.04 -10.56
CA ASP A 58 -3.38 16.63 -9.66
C ASP A 58 -3.83 15.54 -8.65
N ILE A 59 -5.10 15.53 -8.26
CA ILE A 59 -5.70 14.52 -7.38
C ILE A 59 -6.10 13.26 -8.15
N ASP A 60 -6.65 13.39 -9.36
CA ASP A 60 -6.99 12.27 -10.26
C ASP A 60 -5.76 11.42 -10.61
N GLU A 61 -4.56 12.02 -10.65
CA GLU A 61 -3.30 11.30 -10.80
C GLU A 61 -2.99 10.35 -9.63
N LYS A 62 -3.60 10.57 -8.45
CA LYS A 62 -3.28 9.86 -7.19
C LYS A 62 -4.41 8.96 -6.71
N ILE A 63 -5.66 9.35 -6.95
CA ILE A 63 -6.85 8.63 -6.49
C ILE A 63 -7.95 8.66 -7.55
N GLU A 64 -8.75 7.60 -7.58
CA GLU A 64 -9.89 7.50 -8.51
C GLU A 64 -11.08 8.32 -7.97
N THR A 65 -11.06 9.63 -8.22
CA THR A 65 -12.06 10.57 -7.67
C THR A 65 -13.49 10.25 -8.06
N SER A 66 -13.71 9.59 -9.20
CA SER A 66 -15.03 9.13 -9.66
C SER A 66 -15.64 8.02 -8.80
N LYS A 67 -14.87 7.38 -7.90
CA LYS A 67 -15.40 6.40 -6.95
C LYS A 67 -15.80 7.02 -5.61
N ILE A 68 -15.38 8.26 -5.35
CA ILE A 68 -15.60 8.92 -4.06
C ILE A 68 -17.03 9.46 -3.98
N ARG A 69 -17.81 8.87 -3.08
CA ARG A 69 -19.23 9.18 -2.84
C ARG A 69 -19.49 9.79 -1.46
N GLY A 70 -18.68 9.41 -0.48
CA GLY A 70 -18.78 9.91 0.90
C GLY A 70 -17.71 10.94 1.26
N LEU A 71 -18.14 12.03 1.91
CA LEU A 71 -17.26 13.02 2.54
C LEU A 71 -17.49 13.02 4.05
N ILE A 72 -16.45 12.76 4.84
CA ILE A 72 -16.45 13.00 6.28
C ILE A 72 -15.77 14.34 6.58
N SER A 73 -16.44 15.25 7.27
CA SER A 73 -15.84 16.54 7.66
C SER A 73 -16.47 17.13 8.92
N CYS A 74 -16.06 18.35 9.28
CA CYS A 74 -16.60 19.11 10.39
C CYS A 74 -17.43 20.30 9.89
N VAL A 75 -18.42 20.72 10.66
CA VAL A 75 -19.12 21.99 10.47
C VAL A 75 -18.28 23.14 10.99
N SER A 76 -18.00 24.12 10.12
CA SER A 76 -17.26 25.33 10.49
C SER A 76 -18.14 26.32 11.24
N PHE A 77 -17.55 27.02 12.21
CA PHE A 77 -18.19 28.18 12.85
C PHE A 77 -18.30 29.35 11.86
N SER A 78 -17.33 29.51 10.97
CA SER A 78 -17.27 30.58 9.96
C SER A 78 -17.85 30.15 8.62
N TYR A 79 -18.95 29.41 8.63
CA TYR A 79 -19.62 28.98 7.40
C TYR A 79 -20.09 30.19 6.58
N ASN A 80 -19.86 30.15 5.26
CA ASN A 80 -20.20 31.23 4.33
C ASN A 80 -21.14 30.70 3.24
N GLU A 81 -22.24 31.43 3.01
CA GLU A 81 -23.29 31.12 2.05
C GLU A 81 -23.15 31.86 0.71
N THR A 82 -22.04 32.58 0.50
CA THR A 82 -21.77 33.29 -0.75
C THR A 82 -21.91 32.39 -1.98
N LEU A 83 -22.52 32.95 -3.03
CA LEU A 83 -22.68 32.31 -4.33
C LEU A 83 -21.53 32.63 -5.30
N GLU A 84 -20.69 33.62 -4.97
CA GLU A 84 -19.50 33.95 -5.76
C GLU A 84 -18.52 32.75 -5.78
N LYS A 85 -18.22 32.23 -6.97
CA LYS A 85 -17.41 31.01 -7.15
C LYS A 85 -16.05 31.10 -6.47
N TYR A 86 -15.34 32.23 -6.58
CA TYR A 86 -14.02 32.40 -5.97
C TYR A 86 -14.05 32.64 -4.45
N LYS A 87 -15.23 32.65 -3.82
CA LYS A 87 -15.40 32.68 -2.36
C LYS A 87 -16.11 31.44 -1.82
N GLU A 88 -16.20 30.37 -2.63
CA GLU A 88 -16.90 29.15 -2.25
C GLU A 88 -16.32 28.51 -0.98
N ASN A 89 -17.21 27.87 -0.21
CA ASN A 89 -16.83 27.20 1.03
C ASN A 89 -16.14 25.85 0.74
N THR A 90 -15.60 25.20 1.77
CA THR A 90 -14.85 23.95 1.60
C THR A 90 -15.70 22.80 1.00
N TYR A 91 -17.00 22.74 1.29
CA TYR A 91 -17.86 21.70 0.74
C TYR A 91 -18.08 21.88 -0.77
N ASP A 92 -18.30 23.13 -1.21
CA ASP A 92 -18.39 23.45 -2.64
C ASP A 92 -17.09 23.07 -3.38
N ARG A 93 -15.92 23.34 -2.76
CA ARG A 93 -14.62 22.93 -3.30
C ARG A 93 -14.50 21.43 -3.45
N ASN A 94 -14.92 20.69 -2.42
CA ASN A 94 -14.90 19.23 -2.47
C ASN A 94 -15.80 18.69 -3.57
N LEU A 95 -17.00 19.27 -3.77
CA LEU A 95 -17.89 18.90 -4.87
C LEU A 95 -17.29 19.18 -6.26
N ASN A 96 -16.48 20.25 -6.39
CA ASN A 96 -15.79 20.56 -7.66
C ASN A 96 -14.71 19.52 -8.01
N ILE A 97 -14.08 18.91 -7.00
CA ILE A 97 -13.04 17.87 -7.19
C ILE A 97 -13.68 16.49 -7.34
N PHE A 98 -14.53 16.11 -6.39
CA PHE A 98 -15.18 14.80 -6.27
C PHE A 98 -16.63 14.90 -6.75
N THR A 99 -16.81 14.75 -8.06
CA THR A 99 -18.10 15.03 -8.71
C THR A 99 -19.19 14.02 -8.39
N GLU A 100 -18.84 12.84 -7.88
CA GLU A 100 -19.77 11.77 -7.50
C GLU A 100 -20.13 11.79 -6.00
N LEU A 101 -19.71 12.83 -5.25
CA LEU A 101 -20.10 13.00 -3.86
C LEU A 101 -21.61 13.16 -3.74
N ASP A 102 -22.24 12.21 -3.05
CA ASP A 102 -23.68 12.17 -2.82
C ASP A 102 -24.03 12.14 -1.34
N THR A 103 -23.03 12.01 -0.46
CA THR A 103 -23.25 11.87 0.98
C THR A 103 -22.23 12.70 1.76
N PHE A 104 -22.71 13.57 2.63
CA PHE A 104 -21.90 14.31 3.59
C PHE A 104 -22.16 13.78 5.00
N PHE A 105 -21.10 13.38 5.67
CA PHE A 105 -21.12 13.04 7.08
C PHE A 105 -20.39 14.12 7.87
N LEU A 106 -21.15 14.89 8.65
CA LEU A 106 -20.66 16.11 9.28
C LEU A 106 -20.69 16.02 10.80
N LEU A 107 -19.52 16.19 11.41
CA LEU A 107 -19.40 16.40 12.85
C LEU A 107 -19.73 17.86 13.17
N TYR A 108 -20.67 18.08 14.07
CA TYR A 108 -21.03 19.43 14.54
C TYR A 108 -21.15 19.46 16.06
N THR A 109 -21.08 20.66 16.63
CA THR A 109 -21.27 20.90 18.06
C THR A 109 -22.54 21.71 18.28
N LYS A 110 -22.96 21.91 19.53
CA LYS A 110 -24.14 22.75 19.81
C LYS A 110 -23.97 24.16 19.25
N GLU A 111 -22.75 24.68 19.27
CA GLU A 111 -22.40 26.00 18.77
C GLU A 111 -22.49 26.11 17.24
N THR A 112 -22.37 24.99 16.51
CA THR A 112 -22.43 24.95 15.04
C THR A 112 -23.71 24.31 14.50
N GLU A 113 -24.68 24.00 15.36
CA GLU A 113 -25.94 23.37 14.98
C GLU A 113 -26.76 24.21 13.97
N GLU A 114 -26.78 25.53 14.12
CA GLU A 114 -27.47 26.39 13.16
C GLU A 114 -26.80 26.35 11.78
N ASN A 115 -25.46 26.31 11.74
CA ASN A 115 -24.71 26.18 10.49
C ASN A 115 -24.93 24.80 9.86
N PHE A 116 -25.03 23.73 10.66
CA PHE A 116 -25.38 22.41 10.17
C PHE A 116 -26.73 22.41 9.45
N LYS A 117 -27.77 23.00 10.05
CA LYS A 117 -29.11 23.11 9.43
C LYS A 117 -29.10 23.90 8.13
N LYS A 118 -28.26 24.95 8.04
CA LYS A 118 -28.06 25.72 6.79
C LYS A 118 -27.40 24.88 5.71
N ILE A 119 -26.37 24.11 6.06
CA ILE A 119 -25.70 23.19 5.15
C ILE A 119 -26.67 22.12 4.64
N GLU A 120 -27.40 21.47 5.54
CA GLU A 120 -28.43 20.47 5.21
C GLU A 120 -29.47 21.02 4.22
N SER A 121 -29.93 22.26 4.43
CA SER A 121 -30.88 22.93 3.55
C SER A 121 -30.28 23.28 2.17
N ARG A 122 -29.02 23.74 2.13
CA ARG A 122 -28.35 24.17 0.90
C ARG A 122 -28.01 23.01 -0.02
N TYR A 123 -27.53 21.90 0.53
CA TYR A 123 -27.11 20.72 -0.23
C TYR A 123 -28.20 19.66 -0.28
N SER A 124 -29.43 20.06 -0.63
CA SER A 124 -30.61 19.16 -0.68
C SER A 124 -30.48 17.97 -1.64
N ASN A 125 -29.57 18.04 -2.61
CA ASN A 125 -29.22 16.97 -3.54
C ASN A 125 -28.15 16.01 -2.99
N VAL A 126 -27.61 16.28 -1.81
CA VAL A 126 -26.65 15.44 -1.08
C VAL A 126 -27.32 14.93 0.19
N ASN A 127 -27.10 13.67 0.51
CA ASN A 127 -27.53 13.11 1.79
C ASN A 127 -26.63 13.64 2.91
N VAL A 128 -27.07 14.70 3.59
CA VAL A 128 -26.34 15.32 4.70
C VAL A 128 -26.74 14.66 6.02
N ILE A 129 -25.79 14.02 6.69
CA ILE A 129 -25.96 13.35 7.97
C ILE A 129 -25.09 14.04 9.01
N GLY A 130 -25.73 14.54 10.08
CA GLY A 130 -25.04 15.20 11.18
C GLY A 130 -24.85 14.27 12.39
N VAL A 131 -23.67 14.35 13.03
CA VAL A 131 -23.45 13.81 14.38
C VAL A 131 -23.05 14.94 15.32
N LEU A 132 -23.89 15.12 16.34
CA LEU A 132 -23.62 16.06 17.42
C LEU A 132 -22.52 15.48 18.32
N VAL A 133 -21.38 16.17 18.37
CA VAL A 133 -20.27 15.86 19.26
C VAL A 133 -20.52 16.55 20.60
N THR A 134 -21.03 15.80 21.58
CA THR A 134 -21.21 16.27 22.96
C THR A 134 -20.06 15.90 23.88
N ASP A 135 -19.37 14.80 23.58
CA ASP A 135 -18.16 14.37 24.27
C ASP A 135 -16.99 14.38 23.27
N TYR A 136 -15.93 15.09 23.63
CA TYR A 136 -14.73 15.24 22.79
C TYR A 136 -13.75 14.08 22.97
N THR A 137 -14.17 12.96 23.60
CA THR A 137 -13.38 11.73 23.62
C THR A 137 -13.30 11.10 22.23
N PHE A 138 -12.11 10.60 21.89
CA PHE A 138 -11.89 9.89 20.63
C PHE A 138 -12.87 8.72 20.45
N LEU A 139 -13.14 7.97 21.51
CA LEU A 139 -14.01 6.79 21.47
C LEU A 139 -15.45 7.13 21.07
N SER A 140 -16.01 8.22 21.59
CA SER A 140 -17.37 8.65 21.24
C SER A 140 -17.47 9.05 19.77
N ILE A 141 -16.48 9.79 19.27
CA ILE A 141 -16.43 10.23 17.86
C ILE A 141 -16.20 9.01 16.94
N GLN A 142 -15.31 8.10 17.33
CA GLN A 142 -14.97 6.90 16.57
C GLN A 142 -16.16 5.96 16.42
N ASN A 143 -16.88 5.66 17.50
CA ASN A 143 -18.04 4.76 17.46
C ASN A 143 -19.12 5.30 16.53
N GLY A 144 -19.48 6.59 16.65
CA GLY A 144 -20.47 7.21 15.78
C GLY A 144 -20.08 7.17 14.30
N ILE A 145 -18.79 7.35 14.00
CA ILE A 145 -18.28 7.28 12.62
C ILE A 145 -18.29 5.86 12.08
N ASN A 146 -17.77 4.89 12.82
CA ASN A 146 -17.68 3.50 12.37
C ASN A 146 -19.06 2.89 12.12
N GLU A 147 -20.05 3.21 12.95
CA GLU A 147 -21.45 2.79 12.72
C GLU A 147 -21.99 3.34 11.40
N ILE A 148 -21.67 4.58 11.07
CA ILE A 148 -22.17 5.26 9.87
C ILE A 148 -21.44 4.77 8.62
N LEU A 149 -20.12 4.57 8.68
CA LEU A 149 -19.36 3.95 7.61
C LEU A 149 -19.95 2.58 7.24
N LYS A 150 -20.25 1.75 8.25
CA LYS A 150 -20.92 0.45 8.06
C LYS A 150 -22.31 0.61 7.44
N LYS A 151 -23.16 1.48 7.99
CA LYS A 151 -24.54 1.71 7.53
C LYS A 151 -24.60 2.19 6.07
N LEU A 152 -23.67 3.05 5.67
CA LEU A 152 -23.63 3.65 4.34
C LEU A 152 -22.77 2.87 3.34
N LYS A 153 -22.13 1.77 3.77
CA LYS A 153 -21.18 1.00 2.97
C LYS A 153 -20.03 1.87 2.42
N LEU A 154 -19.56 2.79 3.27
CA LEU A 154 -18.41 3.64 2.98
C LEU A 154 -17.12 2.98 3.48
N ASP A 155 -16.05 3.06 2.69
CA ASP A 155 -14.75 2.45 2.93
C ASP A 155 -13.59 3.28 2.34
N LYS A 156 -12.37 2.74 2.40
CA LYS A 156 -11.14 3.38 1.90
C LYS A 156 -11.14 3.73 0.40
N ASN A 157 -12.03 3.13 -0.39
CA ASN A 157 -12.10 3.27 -1.84
C ASN A 157 -13.14 4.30 -2.28
N ASN A 158 -14.20 4.50 -1.50
CA ASN A 158 -15.33 5.37 -1.88
C ASN A 158 -15.58 6.55 -0.91
N CYS A 159 -14.75 6.72 0.11
CA CYS A 159 -14.86 7.78 1.10
C CYS A 159 -13.58 8.63 1.17
N ILE A 160 -13.74 9.90 1.56
CA ILE A 160 -12.63 10.81 1.88
C ILE A 160 -12.90 11.53 3.20
N ILE A 161 -11.85 11.82 3.97
CA ILE A 161 -11.93 12.63 5.19
C ILE A 161 -11.31 13.99 4.95
N ASP A 162 -12.11 15.06 5.04
CA ASP A 162 -11.62 16.43 4.96
C ASP A 162 -11.34 17.02 6.34
N ILE A 163 -10.06 17.24 6.61
CA ILE A 163 -9.54 17.77 7.87
C ILE A 163 -9.27 19.28 7.83
N THR A 164 -9.67 19.97 6.76
CA THR A 164 -9.51 21.43 6.60
C THR A 164 -10.25 22.20 7.69
N LEU A 165 -11.44 21.72 8.07
CA LEU A 165 -12.33 22.36 9.02
C LEU A 165 -12.30 21.66 10.38
N GLY A 166 -12.67 22.41 11.42
CA GLY A 166 -12.83 21.89 12.78
C GLY A 166 -11.72 22.32 13.74
N MET A 167 -11.98 22.11 15.04
CA MET A 167 -10.98 22.35 16.07
C MET A 167 -9.88 21.28 16.00
N LYS A 168 -8.64 21.65 16.39
CA LYS A 168 -7.48 20.74 16.36
C LYS A 168 -7.75 19.35 16.95
N MET A 169 -8.49 19.27 18.06
CA MET A 169 -8.85 18.00 18.69
C MET A 169 -9.71 17.09 17.79
N ILE A 170 -10.70 17.66 17.11
CA ILE A 170 -11.56 16.92 16.18
C ILE A 170 -10.76 16.52 14.93
N THR A 171 -9.90 17.43 14.42
CA THR A 171 -8.98 17.12 13.33
C THR A 171 -8.05 15.94 13.67
N ILE A 172 -7.52 15.87 14.90
CA ILE A 172 -6.73 14.71 15.37
C ILE A 172 -7.56 13.43 15.37
N CYS A 173 -8.83 13.50 15.79
CA CYS A 173 -9.73 12.35 15.76
C CYS A 173 -9.99 11.88 14.32
N LEU A 174 -10.30 12.80 13.40
CA LEU A 174 -10.49 12.52 11.98
C LEU A 174 -9.21 11.94 11.34
N TYR A 175 -8.04 12.44 11.72
CA TYR A 175 -6.76 11.89 11.29
C TYR A 175 -6.57 10.44 11.78
N LYS A 176 -6.84 10.18 13.05
CA LYS A 176 -6.72 8.82 13.61
C LYS A 176 -7.73 7.86 12.96
N LEU A 177 -8.92 8.34 12.62
CA LEU A 177 -9.91 7.58 11.87
C LEU A 177 -9.49 7.27 10.44
N ALA A 178 -8.81 8.21 9.78
CA ALA A 178 -8.20 7.98 8.47
C ALA A 178 -7.20 6.82 8.54
N VAL A 179 -6.39 6.73 9.61
CA VAL A 179 -5.50 5.59 9.85
C VAL A 179 -6.31 4.32 10.10
N GLU A 180 -7.16 4.28 11.11
CA GLU A 180 -7.83 3.05 11.54
C GLU A 180 -8.79 2.47 10.49
N ASN A 181 -9.33 3.27 9.58
CA ASN A 181 -10.19 2.80 8.50
C ASN A 181 -9.51 2.83 7.12
N GLU A 182 -8.22 3.17 7.08
CA GLU A 182 -7.42 3.37 5.86
C GLU A 182 -8.03 4.39 4.87
N ILE A 183 -8.88 5.29 5.35
CA ILE A 183 -9.53 6.31 4.51
C ILE A 183 -8.54 7.45 4.26
N LYS A 184 -8.47 7.92 3.03
CA LYS A 184 -7.55 9.00 2.67
C LYS A 184 -8.05 10.32 3.29
N ALA A 185 -7.14 11.06 3.92
CA ALA A 185 -7.43 12.38 4.45
C ALA A 185 -6.94 13.47 3.49
N ILE A 186 -7.71 14.55 3.37
CA ILE A 186 -7.40 15.70 2.52
C ILE A 186 -7.41 17.00 3.31
N ASN A 187 -6.67 17.99 2.83
CA ASN A 187 -6.59 19.31 3.41
C ASN A 187 -6.44 20.37 2.31
N TRP A 188 -7.30 21.39 2.35
CA TRP A 188 -7.17 22.59 1.54
C TRP A 188 -6.24 23.60 2.20
N GLN A 189 -5.18 23.97 1.49
CA GLN A 189 -4.23 24.98 1.94
C GLN A 189 -4.31 26.22 1.06
N GLU A 190 -4.37 27.38 1.70
CA GLU A 190 -4.37 28.68 1.05
C GLU A 190 -3.19 29.49 1.59
N ILE A 191 -2.58 30.30 0.73
CA ILE A 191 -1.63 31.28 1.22
C ILE A 191 -2.40 32.41 1.93
N GLN A 192 -1.77 32.97 2.94
CA GLN A 192 -2.26 34.15 3.63
C GLN A 192 -1.48 35.37 3.14
N VAL A 193 -2.19 36.42 2.75
CA VAL A 193 -1.62 37.68 2.31
C VAL A 193 -2.02 38.80 3.27
N LYS A 194 -1.15 39.79 3.45
CA LYS A 194 -1.45 40.95 4.30
C LYS A 194 -2.71 41.64 3.82
N ASN A 195 -3.60 41.99 4.75
CA ASN A 195 -4.75 42.83 4.45
C ASN A 195 -4.40 44.29 4.76
N PHE A 196 -4.49 45.17 3.76
CA PHE A 196 -4.19 46.59 3.92
C PHE A 196 -5.41 47.44 4.33
N LYS A 197 -6.63 46.90 4.23
CA LYS A 197 -7.87 47.58 4.65
C LYS A 197 -8.23 47.34 6.11
N THR A 198 -7.92 46.16 6.63
CA THR A 198 -8.15 45.81 8.04
C THR A 198 -6.89 45.18 8.62
N PRO A 199 -6.58 45.38 9.91
CA PRO A 199 -5.48 44.68 10.57
C PRO A 199 -5.62 43.16 10.39
N GLY A 200 -4.55 42.50 9.93
CA GLY A 200 -4.49 41.05 9.80
C GLY A 200 -4.12 40.56 8.40
N VAL A 201 -4.49 39.31 8.13
CA VAL A 201 -4.24 38.61 6.87
C VAL A 201 -5.56 38.17 6.25
N LYS A 202 -5.56 37.95 4.94
CA LYS A 202 -6.68 37.33 4.22
C LYS A 202 -6.19 36.15 3.40
N ASN A 203 -7.06 35.17 3.22
CA ASN A 203 -6.74 34.03 2.38
C ASN A 203 -6.84 34.40 0.90
N PHE A 204 -5.98 33.78 0.09
CA PHE A 204 -5.96 33.95 -1.36
C PHE A 204 -6.48 32.68 -2.06
N PRO A 205 -7.77 32.66 -2.48
CA PRO A 205 -8.42 31.45 -2.98
C PRO A 205 -7.98 31.03 -4.39
N PHE A 206 -7.34 31.93 -5.15
CA PHE A 206 -6.92 31.66 -6.53
C PHE A 206 -5.67 30.78 -6.64
N ASN A 207 -5.08 30.39 -5.50
CA ASN A 207 -3.96 29.45 -5.41
C ASN A 207 -4.20 28.38 -4.32
N SER A 208 -5.45 28.11 -3.98
CA SER A 208 -5.77 27.02 -3.04
C SER A 208 -5.24 25.70 -3.59
N LYS A 209 -4.56 24.93 -2.73
CA LYS A 209 -4.01 23.62 -3.05
C LYS A 209 -4.75 22.55 -2.26
N LEU A 210 -5.15 21.48 -2.94
CA LEU A 210 -5.68 20.30 -2.28
C LEU A 210 -4.56 19.30 -2.07
N ASN A 211 -4.28 18.96 -0.82
CA ASN A 211 -3.27 17.98 -0.46
C ASN A 211 -3.94 16.72 0.07
N ILE A 212 -3.47 15.56 -0.39
CA ILE A 212 -3.71 14.28 0.28
C ILE A 212 -2.67 14.16 1.40
N MET A 213 -3.14 13.95 2.62
CA MET A 213 -2.29 13.75 3.79
C MET A 213 -1.55 12.41 3.66
N ILE A 214 -0.24 12.44 3.83
CA ILE A 214 0.64 11.28 3.59
C ILE A 214 0.86 10.51 4.88
N GLU A 215 0.80 11.20 6.01
CA GLU A 215 1.13 10.67 7.32
C GLU A 215 0.18 9.53 7.74
N PRO A 216 -1.15 9.56 7.50
CA PRO A 216 -2.00 8.42 7.80
C PRO A 216 -1.56 7.18 7.02
N ARG A 217 -1.27 7.35 5.72
CA ARG A 217 -0.78 6.28 4.85
C ARG A 217 0.54 5.71 5.35
N LYS A 218 1.47 6.56 5.80
CA LYS A 218 2.74 6.13 6.42
C LYS A 218 2.50 5.30 7.68
N GLU A 219 1.52 5.66 8.49
CA GLU A 219 1.17 4.91 9.70
C GLU A 219 0.55 3.55 9.35
N ASN A 220 -0.37 3.51 8.38
CA ASN A 220 -0.90 2.25 7.85
C ASN A 220 0.21 1.34 7.33
N MET A 221 1.14 1.87 6.54
CA MET A 221 2.29 1.11 6.01
C MET A 221 3.17 0.54 7.13
N LYS A 222 3.45 1.32 8.18
CA LYS A 222 4.19 0.81 9.35
C LYS A 222 3.45 -0.35 10.02
N MET A 223 2.12 -0.26 10.14
CA MET A 223 1.33 -1.34 10.73
C MET A 223 1.39 -2.61 9.87
N TYR A 224 1.36 -2.49 8.55
CA TYR A 224 1.52 -3.63 7.65
C TYR A 224 2.93 -4.23 7.71
N ALA A 225 3.96 -3.40 7.86
CA ALA A 225 5.33 -3.86 8.08
C ALA A 225 5.45 -4.72 9.34
N GLU A 226 4.89 -4.23 10.45
CA GLU A 226 4.82 -4.99 11.70
C GLU A 226 4.00 -6.28 11.55
N ILE A 227 2.89 -6.26 10.79
CA ILE A 227 2.14 -7.48 10.46
C ILE A 227 3.06 -8.51 9.78
N ASN A 228 3.85 -8.09 8.79
CA ASN A 228 4.74 -8.99 8.07
C ASN A 228 5.87 -9.56 8.93
N ASP A 229 6.50 -8.74 9.77
CA ASP A 229 7.48 -9.22 10.75
C ASP A 229 6.88 -10.24 11.72
N LEU A 230 5.63 -10.01 12.15
CA LEU A 230 4.91 -10.95 13.01
C LEU A 230 4.50 -12.24 12.29
N LEU A 231 4.18 -12.18 10.99
CA LEU A 231 3.93 -13.36 10.16
C LEU A 231 5.18 -14.23 10.07
N GLU A 232 6.35 -13.64 9.79
CA GLU A 232 7.65 -14.33 9.76
C GLU A 232 7.99 -14.99 11.11
N LYS A 233 7.45 -14.45 12.21
CA LYS A 233 7.62 -14.98 13.56
C LYS A 233 6.51 -15.96 13.98
N TYR A 234 5.56 -16.30 13.10
CA TYR A 234 4.38 -17.09 13.44
C TYR A 234 3.66 -16.55 14.70
N ASN A 235 3.52 -15.23 14.81
CA ASN A 235 2.83 -14.55 15.91
C ASN A 235 1.49 -14.01 15.44
N PHE A 236 0.56 -14.92 15.17
CA PHE A 236 -0.75 -14.59 14.59
C PHE A 236 -1.69 -13.82 15.54
N ASP A 237 -1.54 -13.95 16.86
CA ASP A 237 -2.26 -13.11 17.83
C ASP A 237 -1.80 -11.64 17.74
N GLY A 238 -0.49 -11.43 17.56
CA GLY A 238 0.06 -10.11 17.28
C GLY A 238 -0.51 -9.53 15.99
N VAL A 239 -0.50 -10.33 14.91
CA VAL A 239 -1.08 -9.96 13.61
C VAL A 239 -2.56 -9.57 13.75
N ALA A 240 -3.36 -10.39 14.43
CA ALA A 240 -4.77 -10.12 14.68
C ALA A 240 -4.98 -8.80 15.47
N SER A 241 -4.09 -8.47 16.39
CA SER A 241 -4.13 -7.22 17.15
C SER A 241 -3.89 -5.98 16.26
N PHE A 242 -3.04 -6.09 15.24
CA PHE A 242 -2.84 -5.02 14.26
C PHE A 242 -4.06 -4.85 13.34
N TYR A 243 -4.66 -5.95 12.84
CA TYR A 243 -5.89 -5.84 12.05
C TYR A 243 -7.08 -5.28 12.85
N ASN A 244 -7.15 -5.55 14.14
CA ASN A 244 -8.14 -4.91 15.03
C ASN A 244 -7.98 -3.39 15.05
N ARG A 245 -6.73 -2.90 15.09
CA ARG A 245 -6.43 -1.46 15.03
C ARG A 245 -6.75 -0.85 13.67
N LEU A 246 -6.66 -1.63 12.59
CA LEU A 246 -7.07 -1.25 11.24
C LEU A 246 -8.58 -1.48 10.97
N ASN A 247 -9.37 -1.71 12.02
CA ASN A 247 -10.81 -1.99 11.92
C ASN A 247 -11.15 -3.08 10.88
N ASN A 248 -10.25 -4.05 10.70
CA ASN A 248 -10.38 -5.15 9.76
C ASN A 248 -10.77 -6.42 10.50
N GLU A 249 -12.05 -6.51 10.86
CA GLU A 249 -12.65 -7.60 11.63
C GLU A 249 -12.52 -8.97 10.93
N ASP A 250 -12.47 -9.00 9.59
CA ASP A 250 -12.34 -10.23 8.81
C ASP A 250 -10.94 -10.83 8.96
N MET A 251 -9.89 -10.02 8.75
CA MET A 251 -8.51 -10.44 8.95
C MET A 251 -8.22 -10.74 10.43
N GLN A 252 -8.73 -9.93 11.36
CA GLN A 252 -8.59 -10.20 12.78
C GLN A 252 -9.15 -11.58 13.14
N PHE A 253 -10.36 -11.91 12.68
CA PHE A 253 -10.99 -13.20 12.95
C PHE A 253 -10.22 -14.37 12.32
N PHE A 254 -9.75 -14.20 11.09
CA PHE A 254 -8.93 -15.18 10.40
C PHE A 254 -7.64 -15.50 11.17
N TYR A 255 -6.86 -14.47 11.54
CA TYR A 255 -5.59 -14.66 12.24
C TYR A 255 -5.74 -15.16 13.68
N LYS A 256 -6.84 -14.84 14.38
CA LYS A 256 -7.17 -15.48 15.66
C LYS A 256 -7.38 -16.98 15.53
N ASN A 257 -7.99 -17.45 14.44
CA ASN A 257 -8.15 -18.88 14.20
C ASN A 257 -6.84 -19.52 13.74
N LEU A 258 -6.04 -18.81 12.94
CA LEU A 258 -4.70 -19.27 12.54
C LEU A 258 -3.76 -19.43 13.74
N ALA A 259 -3.86 -18.54 14.74
CA ALA A 259 -3.09 -18.62 16.00
C ALA A 259 -3.36 -19.90 16.79
N LYS A 260 -4.60 -20.40 16.77
CA LYS A 260 -4.97 -21.67 17.42
C LYS A 260 -4.33 -22.86 16.71
N LEU A 261 -4.36 -22.85 15.36
CA LEU A 261 -3.77 -23.89 14.52
C LEU A 261 -2.24 -23.96 14.69
N PHE A 262 -1.57 -22.82 14.56
CA PHE A 262 -0.12 -22.71 14.70
C PHE A 262 0.27 -22.26 16.11
N SER A 263 -0.02 -23.11 17.10
CA SER A 263 0.29 -22.87 18.50
C SER A 263 1.40 -23.79 19.00
N PHE A 264 2.05 -23.41 20.10
CA PHE A 264 3.05 -24.25 20.75
C PHE A 264 2.48 -25.63 21.11
N GLU A 265 1.26 -25.68 21.65
CA GLU A 265 0.57 -26.92 22.01
C GLU A 265 0.44 -27.88 20.82
N VAL A 266 0.06 -27.38 19.65
CA VAL A 266 -0.11 -28.22 18.45
C VAL A 266 1.23 -28.65 17.85
N MET A 267 2.22 -27.75 17.83
CA MET A 267 3.50 -28.01 17.16
C MET A 267 4.46 -28.90 17.98
N ILE A 268 4.40 -28.84 19.31
CA ILE A 268 5.30 -29.64 20.17
C ILE A 268 4.89 -31.11 20.25
N ASN A 269 3.63 -31.43 19.99
CA ASN A 269 3.13 -32.81 20.10
C ASN A 269 3.66 -33.75 19.03
N LEU A 270 4.20 -33.21 17.92
CA LEU A 270 4.67 -33.99 16.77
C LEU A 270 3.61 -34.98 16.25
N ASP A 271 2.33 -34.62 16.36
CA ASP A 271 1.18 -35.43 15.96
C ASP A 271 0.44 -34.75 14.79
N TYR A 272 0.63 -35.28 13.59
CA TYR A 272 -0.01 -34.75 12.39
C TYR A 272 -1.54 -34.97 12.40
N THR A 273 -2.03 -36.04 13.05
CA THR A 273 -3.48 -36.33 13.14
C THR A 273 -4.17 -35.26 13.97
N LEU A 274 -3.57 -34.87 15.10
CA LEU A 274 -4.04 -33.76 15.91
C LEU A 274 -4.01 -32.44 15.12
N PHE A 275 -2.95 -32.17 14.37
CA PHE A 275 -2.84 -30.97 13.54
C PHE A 275 -3.96 -30.88 12.51
N TYR A 276 -4.22 -31.93 11.73
CA TYR A 276 -5.27 -31.89 10.70
C TYR A 276 -6.69 -31.84 11.26
N LYS A 277 -6.91 -32.36 12.48
CA LYS A 277 -8.15 -32.07 13.21
C LYS A 277 -8.30 -30.57 13.51
N ARG A 278 -7.23 -29.90 13.90
CA ARG A 278 -7.23 -28.42 14.09
C ARG A 278 -7.39 -27.66 12.78
N VAL A 279 -6.90 -28.20 11.65
CA VAL A 279 -7.15 -27.64 10.32
C VAL A 279 -8.64 -27.69 9.98
N GLU A 280 -9.32 -28.81 10.23
CA GLU A 280 -10.78 -28.90 10.05
C GLU A 280 -11.51 -27.88 10.94
N GLU A 281 -11.16 -27.81 12.24
CA GLU A 281 -11.73 -26.81 13.16
C GLU A 281 -11.51 -25.38 12.66
N PHE A 282 -10.36 -25.08 12.06
CA PHE A 282 -10.08 -23.79 11.44
C PHE A 282 -11.08 -23.46 10.32
N PHE A 283 -11.34 -24.38 9.39
CA PHE A 283 -12.33 -24.19 8.32
C PHE A 283 -13.76 -24.05 8.85
N VAL A 284 -14.14 -24.87 9.83
CA VAL A 284 -15.45 -24.79 10.49
C VAL A 284 -15.65 -23.43 11.15
N ASN A 285 -14.65 -22.93 11.88
CA ASN A 285 -14.72 -21.62 12.53
C ASN A 285 -14.87 -20.48 11.51
N LEU A 286 -14.25 -20.58 10.33
CA LEU A 286 -14.44 -19.59 9.26
C LEU A 286 -15.90 -19.56 8.75
N CYS A 287 -16.66 -20.64 8.90
CA CYS A 287 -18.07 -20.68 8.52
C CYS A 287 -19.02 -20.06 9.56
N GLU A 288 -18.53 -19.69 10.77
CA GLU A 288 -19.36 -19.01 11.78
C GLU A 288 -19.80 -17.60 11.36
N LYS A 289 -19.02 -16.96 10.49
CA LYS A 289 -19.37 -15.65 9.91
C LYS A 289 -20.31 -15.83 8.72
N LYS A 290 -21.36 -14.99 8.67
CA LYS A 290 -22.35 -15.01 7.58
C LYS A 290 -21.80 -14.53 6.24
N GLU A 291 -20.90 -13.55 6.26
CA GLU A 291 -20.37 -12.92 5.06
C GLU A 291 -18.98 -12.33 5.34
N TYR A 292 -18.15 -12.29 4.30
CA TYR A 292 -16.84 -11.66 4.29
C TYR A 292 -16.75 -10.63 3.17
N LYS A 293 -15.93 -9.60 3.38
CA LYS A 293 -15.60 -8.62 2.32
C LYS A 293 -14.89 -9.31 1.14
N ARG A 294 -15.16 -8.84 -0.09
CA ARG A 294 -14.53 -9.38 -1.31
C ARG A 294 -13.00 -9.30 -1.27
N GLU A 295 -12.45 -8.17 -0.79
CA GLU A 295 -11.00 -7.96 -0.67
C GLU A 295 -10.35 -9.02 0.21
N PHE A 296 -10.94 -9.32 1.37
CA PHE A 296 -10.50 -10.39 2.26
C PHE A 296 -10.49 -11.74 1.54
N LYS A 297 -11.59 -12.13 0.90
CA LYS A 297 -11.69 -13.42 0.20
C LYS A 297 -10.60 -13.59 -0.84
N ILE A 298 -10.32 -12.56 -1.63
CA ILE A 298 -9.26 -12.57 -2.64
C ILE A 298 -7.90 -12.78 -1.99
N GLN A 299 -7.62 -12.08 -0.89
CA GLN A 299 -6.34 -12.11 -0.21
C GLN A 299 -5.99 -13.48 0.36
N VAL A 300 -6.95 -14.17 0.97
CA VAL A 300 -6.71 -15.47 1.62
C VAL A 300 -6.97 -16.67 0.70
N ARG A 301 -7.49 -16.46 -0.51
CA ARG A 301 -8.01 -17.52 -1.41
C ARG A 301 -7.00 -18.64 -1.65
N ASN A 302 -5.80 -18.30 -2.12
CA ASN A 302 -4.81 -19.31 -2.51
C ASN A 302 -4.34 -20.12 -1.29
N PHE A 303 -4.12 -19.45 -0.16
CA PHE A 303 -3.80 -20.12 1.10
C PHE A 303 -4.89 -21.12 1.50
N LEU A 304 -6.16 -20.70 1.47
CA LEU A 304 -7.29 -21.55 1.84
C LEU A 304 -7.45 -22.74 0.90
N ILE A 305 -7.34 -22.54 -0.41
CA ILE A 305 -7.46 -23.62 -1.40
C ILE A 305 -6.40 -24.69 -1.16
N ASN A 306 -5.14 -24.30 -0.98
CA ASN A 306 -4.08 -25.29 -0.79
C ASN A 306 -4.20 -26.05 0.52
N PHE A 307 -4.55 -25.38 1.62
CA PHE A 307 -4.85 -26.08 2.87
C PHE A 307 -6.05 -27.02 2.75
N LEU A 308 -7.07 -26.62 1.99
CA LEU A 308 -8.27 -27.41 1.78
C LEU A 308 -7.96 -28.68 0.99
N ARG A 309 -7.18 -28.58 -0.10
CA ARG A 309 -6.74 -29.71 -0.93
C ARG A 309 -6.13 -30.83 -0.10
N VAL A 310 -5.30 -30.47 0.87
CA VAL A 310 -4.67 -31.44 1.75
C VAL A 310 -5.74 -32.28 2.46
N ILE A 311 -6.83 -31.70 2.95
CA ILE A 311 -7.82 -32.44 3.75
C ILE A 311 -9.00 -33.01 2.96
N VAL A 312 -9.38 -32.44 1.81
CA VAL A 312 -10.60 -32.83 1.07
C VAL A 312 -10.37 -33.71 -0.15
N ILE A 313 -9.13 -33.91 -0.60
CA ILE A 313 -8.82 -34.85 -1.70
C ILE A 313 -8.19 -36.08 -1.07
N ASN A 314 -8.71 -37.28 -1.28
CA ASN A 314 -8.11 -38.51 -0.76
C ASN A 314 -6.90 -38.98 -1.61
N GLU A 315 -6.28 -40.09 -1.23
CA GLU A 315 -5.14 -40.68 -1.95
C GLU A 315 -5.49 -41.09 -3.40
N ASP A 316 -6.75 -41.49 -3.64
CA ASP A 316 -7.23 -41.85 -4.98
C ASP A 316 -7.56 -40.62 -5.86
N GLY A 317 -7.44 -39.41 -5.32
CA GLY A 317 -7.79 -38.16 -5.98
C GLY A 317 -9.29 -37.81 -5.93
N ASP A 318 -10.08 -38.59 -5.19
CA ASP A 318 -11.51 -38.36 -4.99
C ASP A 318 -11.76 -37.33 -3.88
N PHE A 319 -12.88 -36.62 -4.02
CA PHE A 319 -13.30 -35.60 -3.08
C PHE A 319 -14.00 -36.21 -1.85
N ILE A 320 -13.51 -35.86 -0.66
CA ILE A 320 -14.06 -36.24 0.63
C ILE A 320 -15.13 -35.21 1.02
N GLU A 321 -16.37 -35.66 1.20
CA GLU A 321 -17.46 -34.80 1.66
C GLU A 321 -17.35 -34.50 3.17
N TYR A 322 -17.41 -33.21 3.51
CA TYR A 322 -17.58 -32.74 4.88
C TYR A 322 -18.86 -31.93 5.02
N PRO A 323 -19.61 -32.03 6.14
CA PRO A 323 -20.86 -31.28 6.32
C PRO A 323 -20.74 -29.76 6.19
N TRP A 324 -19.57 -29.20 6.50
CA TRP A 324 -19.28 -27.76 6.44
C TRP A 324 -18.79 -27.29 5.05
N LEU A 325 -18.37 -28.21 4.18
CA LEU A 325 -17.61 -27.91 2.96
C LEU A 325 -18.42 -27.10 1.96
N ASP A 326 -19.64 -27.54 1.63
CA ASP A 326 -20.56 -26.80 0.75
C ASP A 326 -20.77 -25.35 1.19
N SER A 327 -20.91 -25.15 2.51
CA SER A 327 -21.11 -23.83 3.08
C SER A 327 -19.86 -22.99 2.94
N PHE A 328 -18.69 -23.57 3.20
CA PHE A 328 -17.39 -22.92 3.02
C PHE A 328 -17.16 -22.50 1.55
N LEU A 329 -17.35 -23.42 0.60
CA LEU A 329 -17.16 -23.17 -0.84
C LEU A 329 -18.05 -22.02 -1.33
N LYS A 330 -19.33 -22.03 -0.93
CA LYS A 330 -20.27 -20.93 -1.25
C LYS A 330 -19.84 -19.61 -0.62
N LEU A 331 -19.43 -19.63 0.65
CA LEU A 331 -19.03 -18.44 1.39
C LEU A 331 -17.79 -17.77 0.78
N PHE A 332 -16.79 -18.56 0.37
CA PHE A 332 -15.55 -18.08 -0.22
C PHE A 332 -15.54 -18.00 -1.74
N GLN A 333 -16.63 -18.42 -2.39
CA GLN A 333 -16.77 -18.48 -3.86
C GLN A 333 -15.66 -19.32 -4.49
N ILE A 334 -15.40 -20.48 -3.90
CA ILE A 334 -14.45 -21.49 -4.39
C ILE A 334 -15.27 -22.60 -5.07
N THR A 335 -14.89 -23.01 -6.26
CA THR A 335 -15.49 -24.13 -6.98
C THR A 335 -14.70 -25.40 -6.71
N GLU A 336 -15.30 -26.57 -6.98
CA GLU A 336 -14.56 -27.83 -6.94
C GLU A 336 -13.40 -27.84 -7.95
N GLU A 337 -13.58 -27.24 -9.13
CA GLU A 337 -12.51 -27.08 -10.14
C GLU A 337 -11.31 -26.27 -9.62
N ASP A 338 -11.53 -25.33 -8.69
CA ASP A 338 -10.41 -24.63 -8.05
C ASP A 338 -9.59 -25.57 -7.14
N ILE A 339 -10.22 -26.63 -6.63
CA ILE A 339 -9.62 -27.60 -5.70
C ILE A 339 -8.96 -28.72 -6.47
N TYR A 340 -9.61 -29.25 -7.50
CA TYR A 340 -9.02 -30.25 -8.39
C TYR A 340 -7.83 -29.65 -9.14
N SER A 341 -6.63 -30.16 -8.85
CA SER A 341 -5.41 -29.87 -9.63
C SER A 341 -4.63 -31.16 -9.85
N ASP A 342 -3.57 -31.07 -10.65
CA ASP A 342 -2.58 -32.16 -10.79
C ASP A 342 -1.88 -32.52 -9.46
N ASP A 343 -2.17 -31.79 -8.36
CA ASP A 343 -1.62 -31.99 -7.02
C ASP A 343 -2.49 -32.86 -6.11
N SER A 344 -3.21 -33.84 -6.68
CA SER A 344 -4.04 -34.79 -5.91
C SER A 344 -3.24 -35.58 -4.86
N TYR A 345 -1.92 -35.65 -5.03
CA TYR A 345 -0.98 -36.33 -4.13
C TYR A 345 -0.80 -35.64 -2.77
N LEU A 346 -1.24 -34.38 -2.57
CA LEU A 346 -0.93 -33.64 -1.34
C LEU A 346 -1.42 -34.33 -0.05
N ASN A 347 -2.49 -35.12 -0.12
CA ASN A 347 -3.00 -35.88 1.02
C ASN A 347 -2.02 -36.98 1.47
N GLU A 348 -1.40 -37.68 0.51
CA GLU A 348 -0.39 -38.72 0.78
C GLU A 348 0.82 -38.16 1.55
N TYR A 349 1.13 -36.88 1.33
CA TYR A 349 2.25 -36.18 1.95
C TYR A 349 1.85 -35.29 3.13
N LYS A 350 0.67 -35.50 3.73
CA LYS A 350 0.20 -34.77 4.93
C LYS A 350 1.21 -34.73 6.06
N GLU A 351 1.80 -35.87 6.37
CA GLU A 351 2.77 -35.97 7.46
C GLU A 351 4.03 -35.12 7.18
N HIS A 352 4.53 -35.19 5.95
CA HIS A 352 5.64 -34.37 5.47
C HIS A 352 5.34 -32.86 5.54
N ILE A 353 4.15 -32.46 5.09
CA ILE A 353 3.67 -31.07 5.14
C ILE A 353 3.53 -30.60 6.59
N TYR A 354 3.04 -31.45 7.49
CA TYR A 354 2.96 -31.14 8.92
C TYR A 354 4.34 -30.88 9.52
N PHE A 355 5.31 -31.78 9.31
CA PHE A 355 6.66 -31.62 9.85
C PHE A 355 7.39 -30.41 9.26
N TYR A 356 7.07 -30.04 8.02
CA TYR A 356 7.51 -28.76 7.45
C TYR A 356 7.03 -27.57 8.28
N PHE A 357 5.75 -27.54 8.64
CA PHE A 357 5.21 -26.46 9.47
C PHE A 357 5.76 -26.46 10.90
N VAL A 358 5.99 -27.63 11.50
CA VAL A 358 6.65 -27.75 12.82
C VAL A 358 8.01 -27.06 12.79
N LEU A 359 8.85 -27.37 11.80
CA LEU A 359 10.17 -26.77 11.69
C LEU A 359 10.10 -25.27 11.43
N LYS A 360 9.26 -24.82 10.48
CA LYS A 360 9.09 -23.38 10.21
C LYS A 360 8.65 -22.63 11.46
N TYR A 361 7.66 -23.15 12.18
CA TYR A 361 7.14 -22.55 13.40
C TYR A 361 8.24 -22.36 14.45
N PHE A 362 9.03 -23.41 14.73
CA PHE A 362 10.07 -23.31 15.76
C PHE A 362 11.29 -22.51 15.29
N GLN A 363 11.73 -22.65 14.04
CA GLN A 363 12.81 -21.85 13.47
C GLN A 363 12.50 -20.35 13.52
N ALA A 364 11.25 -19.96 13.26
CA ALA A 364 10.77 -18.58 13.33
C ALA A 364 10.89 -17.93 14.72
N LYS A 365 11.03 -18.71 15.80
CA LYS A 365 11.21 -18.18 17.17
C LYS A 365 12.68 -17.95 17.55
N MET A 366 13.63 -18.33 16.69
CA MET A 366 15.04 -18.04 16.93
C MET A 366 15.29 -16.53 16.96
N LYS A 367 15.93 -16.04 18.02
CA LYS A 367 16.26 -14.61 18.14
C LYS A 367 17.58 -14.33 17.44
N VAL A 368 17.67 -13.23 16.71
CA VAL A 368 18.95 -12.83 16.11
C VAL A 368 19.95 -12.44 17.22
N ASN A 369 21.15 -13.02 17.20
CA ASN A 369 22.27 -12.71 18.12
C ASN A 369 21.98 -12.90 19.64
N SER A 370 21.34 -14.00 20.03
CA SER A 370 21.12 -14.36 21.45
C SER A 370 21.97 -15.56 21.88
N GLU A 371 22.57 -15.52 23.08
CA GLU A 371 23.22 -16.69 23.71
C GLU A 371 22.22 -17.83 23.97
N GLU A 372 20.92 -17.51 24.13
CA GLU A 372 19.83 -18.49 24.24
C GLU A 372 19.72 -19.39 22.99
N ASN A 373 20.25 -18.94 21.84
CA ASN A 373 20.18 -19.71 20.61
C ASN A 373 20.92 -21.03 20.69
N TYR A 374 21.95 -21.17 21.54
CA TYR A 374 22.64 -22.46 21.66
C TYR A 374 21.70 -23.59 22.11
N TYR A 375 20.93 -23.34 23.17
CA TYR A 375 19.94 -24.31 23.67
C TYR A 375 18.80 -24.50 22.69
N TYR A 376 18.38 -23.43 22.02
CA TYR A 376 17.31 -23.49 21.04
C TYR A 376 17.71 -24.27 19.78
N THR A 377 18.94 -24.11 19.29
CA THR A 377 19.50 -24.90 18.19
C THR A 377 19.57 -26.38 18.56
N LYS A 378 19.95 -26.71 19.79
CA LYS A 378 19.91 -28.10 20.27
C LYS A 378 18.49 -28.66 20.24
N PHE A 379 17.51 -27.89 20.72
CA PHE A 379 16.10 -28.26 20.67
C PHE A 379 15.60 -28.49 19.24
N ILE A 380 15.92 -27.61 18.29
CA ILE A 380 15.59 -27.80 16.86
C ILE A 380 16.24 -29.07 16.31
N ASN A 381 17.49 -29.37 16.67
CA ASN A 381 18.16 -30.59 16.23
C ASN A 381 17.51 -31.85 16.80
N ASP A 382 16.99 -31.80 18.03
CA ASP A 382 16.25 -32.91 18.62
C ASP A 382 14.89 -33.10 17.91
N ILE A 383 14.21 -32.02 17.52
CA ILE A 383 13.04 -32.09 16.63
C ILE A 383 13.40 -32.73 15.28
N LYS A 384 14.48 -32.28 14.63
CA LYS A 384 14.92 -32.84 13.33
C LYS A 384 15.15 -34.35 13.42
N LYS A 385 15.78 -34.83 14.50
CA LYS A 385 15.98 -36.29 14.72
C LYS A 385 14.67 -37.05 14.87
N ASN A 386 13.71 -36.50 15.62
CA ASN A 386 12.40 -37.12 15.75
C ASN A 386 11.69 -37.18 14.39
N ILE A 387 11.75 -36.11 13.59
CA ILE A 387 11.18 -36.08 12.23
C ILE A 387 11.79 -37.18 11.36
N VAL A 388 13.11 -37.35 11.38
CA VAL A 388 13.80 -38.42 10.63
C VAL A 388 13.30 -39.80 11.05
N ALA A 389 13.07 -40.01 12.35
CA ALA A 389 12.58 -41.27 12.88
C ALA A 389 11.10 -41.52 12.53
N GLU A 390 10.23 -40.51 12.63
CA GLU A 390 8.81 -40.63 12.30
C GLU A 390 8.59 -40.84 10.79
N LEU A 391 9.37 -40.17 9.94
CA LEU A 391 9.31 -40.32 8.48
C LEU A 391 10.03 -41.58 7.96
N ASP A 392 10.61 -42.41 8.83
CA ASP A 392 11.34 -43.65 8.50
C ASP A 392 12.37 -43.46 7.37
N VAL A 393 13.20 -42.41 7.48
CA VAL A 393 14.15 -42.04 6.40
C VAL A 393 15.33 -43.02 6.34
N ASP A 394 15.30 -43.95 5.38
CA ASP A 394 16.37 -44.92 5.14
C ASP A 394 17.61 -44.35 4.41
N ASP A 395 17.44 -43.26 3.67
CA ASP A 395 18.51 -42.64 2.88
C ASP A 395 19.41 -41.76 3.76
N LYS A 396 20.54 -42.34 4.17
CA LYS A 396 21.57 -41.65 4.96
C LYS A 396 22.14 -40.39 4.30
N GLU A 397 22.15 -40.30 2.97
CA GLU A 397 22.64 -39.09 2.30
C GLU A 397 21.64 -37.94 2.48
N LYS A 398 20.33 -38.21 2.29
CA LYS A 398 19.25 -37.25 2.55
C LYS A 398 19.22 -36.83 4.02
N GLU A 399 19.28 -37.79 4.94
CA GLU A 399 19.34 -37.52 6.39
C GLU A 399 20.51 -36.59 6.72
N ASN A 400 21.73 -36.92 6.26
CA ASN A 400 22.91 -36.12 6.51
C ASN A 400 22.83 -34.70 5.92
N LYS A 401 22.09 -34.52 4.82
CA LYS A 401 21.88 -33.21 4.20
C LYS A 401 20.90 -32.37 5.03
N PHE A 402 19.76 -32.96 5.40
CA PHE A 402 18.73 -32.34 6.24
C PHE A 402 19.23 -31.97 7.64
N MET A 403 20.08 -32.81 8.24
CA MET A 403 20.64 -32.59 9.58
C MET A 403 21.69 -31.47 9.65
N LYS A 404 22.12 -30.91 8.51
CA LYS A 404 22.97 -29.72 8.51
C LYS A 404 22.24 -28.50 9.08
N GLU A 405 23.02 -27.51 9.52
CA GLU A 405 22.51 -26.26 10.08
C GLU A 405 21.53 -25.54 9.13
N ASN A 406 21.81 -25.59 7.82
CA ASN A 406 20.97 -25.04 6.76
C ASN A 406 20.20 -26.12 5.97
N GLY A 407 20.08 -27.33 6.50
CA GLY A 407 19.32 -28.39 5.85
C GLY A 407 17.82 -28.10 5.89
N GLU A 408 17.18 -28.24 4.72
CA GLU A 408 15.76 -28.01 4.47
C GLU A 408 15.02 -29.35 4.51
N ILE A 409 13.81 -29.39 5.09
CA ILE A 409 13.04 -30.64 5.21
C ILE A 409 12.58 -31.15 3.85
N GLU A 410 12.45 -30.24 2.90
CA GLU A 410 12.16 -30.51 1.50
C GLU A 410 13.18 -31.49 0.88
N GLU A 411 14.38 -31.61 1.45
CA GLU A 411 15.39 -32.59 1.03
C GLU A 411 15.02 -34.04 1.36
N LEU A 412 14.09 -34.25 2.30
CA LEU A 412 13.57 -35.57 2.65
C LEU A 412 12.46 -36.01 1.69
N PHE A 413 11.81 -35.07 1.00
CA PHE A 413 10.63 -35.36 0.20
C PHE A 413 11.01 -36.07 -1.12
N GLU A 414 10.17 -37.02 -1.53
CA GLU A 414 10.36 -37.74 -2.79
C GLU A 414 9.82 -36.97 -4.00
N ILE A 415 8.90 -36.03 -3.75
CA ILE A 415 8.24 -35.20 -4.74
C ILE A 415 8.48 -33.72 -4.48
N ASP A 416 8.34 -32.91 -5.52
CA ASP A 416 8.50 -31.45 -5.42
C ASP A 416 7.22 -30.80 -4.86
N LEU A 417 7.22 -30.54 -3.56
CA LEU A 417 6.14 -29.84 -2.86
C LEU A 417 6.31 -28.32 -2.80
N ASN A 418 7.38 -27.76 -3.38
CA ASN A 418 7.82 -26.39 -3.07
C ASN A 418 6.73 -25.34 -3.34
N GLN A 419 5.98 -25.47 -4.44
CA GLN A 419 4.92 -24.53 -4.78
C GLN A 419 3.76 -24.61 -3.79
N ALA A 420 3.28 -25.82 -3.48
CA ALA A 420 2.19 -26.03 -2.53
C ALA A 420 2.58 -25.53 -1.12
N LEU A 421 3.80 -25.86 -0.65
CA LEU A 421 4.31 -25.37 0.62
C LEU A 421 4.39 -23.85 0.65
N LYS A 422 4.88 -23.21 -0.43
CA LYS A 422 4.92 -21.75 -0.52
C LYS A 422 3.53 -21.11 -0.43
N GLU A 423 2.53 -21.71 -1.06
CA GLU A 423 1.15 -21.21 -1.04
C GLU A 423 0.46 -21.45 0.31
N MET A 424 0.83 -22.51 1.04
CA MET A 424 0.36 -22.78 2.39
C MET A 424 1.16 -22.06 3.50
N THR A 425 2.35 -21.55 3.22
CA THR A 425 3.17 -20.89 4.25
C THR A 425 2.69 -19.45 4.50
N PRO A 426 2.19 -19.11 5.71
CA PRO A 426 1.59 -17.79 5.99
C PRO A 426 2.50 -16.59 5.69
N GLU A 427 3.79 -16.66 6.05
CA GLU A 427 4.74 -15.55 5.82
C GLU A 427 5.04 -15.30 4.32
N LEU A 428 4.69 -16.26 3.46
CA LEU A 428 4.90 -16.20 2.01
C LEU A 428 3.61 -15.86 1.26
N SER A 429 2.50 -16.52 1.60
CA SER A 429 1.25 -16.40 0.86
C SER A 429 0.28 -15.35 1.39
N LEU A 430 0.40 -14.97 2.67
CA LEU A 430 -0.48 -14.00 3.32
C LEU A 430 0.22 -12.67 3.63
N LYS A 431 1.46 -12.51 3.16
CA LYS A 431 2.27 -11.32 3.37
C LYS A 431 1.57 -10.08 2.84
N GLU A 432 1.45 -9.07 3.69
CA GLU A 432 0.89 -7.79 3.30
C GLU A 432 1.77 -7.11 2.27
N ASN A 433 1.09 -6.45 1.34
CA ASN A 433 1.76 -5.76 0.26
C ASN A 433 2.25 -4.40 0.76
N LEU A 434 3.51 -4.36 1.22
CA LEU A 434 4.16 -3.14 1.73
C LEU A 434 4.63 -2.21 0.62
N ASN A 435 4.18 -2.42 -0.62
CA ASN A 435 4.73 -1.68 -1.72
C ASN A 435 4.34 -0.21 -1.60
N GLY A 436 5.32 0.62 -1.20
CA GLY A 436 5.26 2.06 -1.42
C GLY A 436 5.03 2.28 -2.90
N GLU A 437 4.17 3.22 -3.27
CA GLU A 437 3.87 3.48 -4.67
C GLU A 437 5.09 4.15 -5.32
N PHE A 438 6.10 3.34 -5.64
CA PHE A 438 7.07 3.65 -6.65
C PHE A 438 6.47 3.24 -7.97
N TYR A 439 6.29 4.22 -8.83
CA TYR A 439 5.90 3.97 -10.21
C TYR A 439 6.63 4.96 -11.11
N PHE A 440 6.90 4.49 -12.32
CA PHE A 440 7.47 5.30 -13.37
C PHE A 440 6.44 5.43 -14.48
N LYS A 441 5.94 6.64 -14.70
CA LYS A 441 4.91 6.91 -15.72
C LYS A 441 5.16 8.25 -16.37
N ASN A 442 4.95 8.33 -17.69
CA ASN A 442 5.13 9.56 -18.47
C ASN A 442 6.52 10.21 -18.24
N ASN A 443 7.57 9.41 -18.12
CA ASN A 443 8.94 9.87 -17.84
C ASN A 443 9.11 10.56 -16.47
N VAL A 444 8.25 10.25 -15.51
CA VAL A 444 8.33 10.76 -14.14
C VAL A 444 8.50 9.60 -13.18
N ILE A 445 9.49 9.69 -12.30
CA ILE A 445 9.68 8.78 -11.16
C ILE A 445 8.89 9.34 -9.99
N TYR A 446 7.94 8.54 -9.48
CA TYR A 446 7.20 8.82 -8.27
C TYR A 446 7.74 7.94 -7.15
N ILE A 447 8.02 8.52 -6.00
CA ILE A 447 8.33 7.79 -4.77
C ILE A 447 7.38 8.29 -3.69
N GLU A 448 6.16 7.75 -3.65
CA GLU A 448 5.08 8.29 -2.83
C GLU A 448 5.41 8.33 -1.34
N LYS A 449 6.18 7.34 -0.85
CA LYS A 449 6.72 7.32 0.52
C LYS A 449 7.35 8.66 0.94
N TYR A 450 8.03 9.32 0.01
CA TYR A 450 8.75 10.57 0.24
C TYR A 450 8.06 11.79 -0.37
N ASN A 451 6.86 11.64 -0.94
CA ASN A 451 6.20 12.68 -1.76
C ASN A 451 7.10 13.19 -2.89
N LEU A 452 7.99 12.35 -3.42
CA LEU A 452 9.01 12.77 -4.36
C LEU A 452 8.53 12.51 -5.78
N LYS A 453 8.50 13.57 -6.60
CA LYS A 453 8.21 13.52 -8.04
C LYS A 453 9.43 14.03 -8.80
N ILE A 454 9.99 13.20 -9.68
CA ILE A 454 11.17 13.53 -10.48
C ILE A 454 10.84 13.40 -11.95
N ASP A 455 10.72 14.53 -12.64
CA ASP A 455 10.56 14.56 -14.09
C ASP A 455 11.93 14.43 -14.78
N ILE A 456 12.17 13.29 -15.43
CA ILE A 456 13.46 13.01 -16.09
C ILE A 456 13.63 13.83 -17.38
N THR A 457 12.54 14.35 -17.95
CA THR A 457 12.59 15.21 -19.14
C THR A 457 12.88 16.65 -18.77
N GLY A 458 12.36 17.09 -17.63
CA GLY A 458 12.57 18.43 -17.06
C GLY A 458 13.95 18.61 -16.43
N ASP A 459 14.50 17.62 -15.73
CA ASP A 459 15.80 17.74 -15.06
C ASP A 459 16.97 17.50 -16.03
N LYS A 460 17.80 18.53 -16.23
CA LYS A 460 18.97 18.49 -17.13
C LYS A 460 19.95 17.36 -16.79
N ARG A 461 20.04 16.95 -15.52
CA ARG A 461 20.93 15.89 -15.04
C ARG A 461 20.46 14.50 -15.48
N LEU A 462 19.17 14.33 -15.72
CA LEU A 462 18.54 13.05 -16.10
C LEU A 462 18.27 12.89 -17.60
N LYS A 463 18.59 13.91 -18.42
CA LYS A 463 18.37 13.88 -19.88
C LYS A 463 19.03 12.69 -20.60
N PHE A 464 20.08 12.10 -20.05
CA PHE A 464 20.71 10.91 -20.62
C PHE A 464 19.76 9.70 -20.68
N LEU A 465 18.70 9.69 -19.86
CA LEU A 465 17.65 8.69 -19.91
C LEU A 465 16.82 8.78 -21.18
N ASN A 466 16.84 9.89 -21.92
CA ASN A 466 16.12 10.04 -23.19
C ASN A 466 16.93 9.57 -24.41
N ASN A 467 18.20 9.20 -24.22
CA ASN A 467 19.09 8.78 -25.30
C ASN A 467 18.96 7.28 -25.61
N LYS A 468 19.24 6.91 -26.87
CA LYS A 468 19.33 5.49 -27.30
C LYS A 468 20.29 4.72 -26.39
N GLY A 469 19.85 3.57 -25.88
CA GLY A 469 20.63 2.72 -24.97
C GLY A 469 20.43 2.98 -23.48
N SER A 470 19.45 3.81 -23.09
CA SER A 470 18.92 3.88 -21.72
C SER A 470 17.55 3.19 -21.60
N ASP A 471 17.11 2.52 -22.66
CA ASP A 471 15.80 1.86 -22.77
C ASP A 471 15.61 0.79 -21.69
N LEU A 472 16.66 0.02 -21.42
CA LEU A 472 16.66 -1.00 -20.36
C LEU A 472 16.52 -0.40 -18.95
N ILE A 473 17.00 0.83 -18.72
CA ILE A 473 16.80 1.50 -17.42
C ILE A 473 15.32 1.85 -17.27
N ARG A 474 14.69 2.42 -18.31
CA ARG A 474 13.27 2.77 -18.26
C ARG A 474 12.41 1.53 -18.09
N GLU A 475 12.73 0.45 -18.79
CA GLU A 475 12.05 -0.84 -18.61
C GLU A 475 12.13 -1.32 -17.15
N ILE A 476 13.31 -1.31 -16.52
CA ILE A 476 13.45 -1.67 -15.09
C ILE A 476 12.59 -0.77 -14.20
N LEU A 477 12.52 0.53 -14.49
CA LEU A 477 11.70 1.48 -13.72
C LEU A 477 10.19 1.27 -13.96
N GLU A 478 9.78 0.86 -15.16
CA GLU A 478 8.39 0.52 -15.53
C GLU A 478 7.91 -0.78 -14.87
N THR A 479 8.83 -1.72 -14.63
CA THR A 479 8.57 -3.00 -13.97
C THR A 479 9.32 -3.11 -12.64
N PRO A 480 9.03 -2.24 -11.64
CA PRO A 480 9.87 -2.11 -10.45
C PRO A 480 9.96 -3.37 -9.60
N ARG A 481 8.96 -4.25 -9.68
CA ARG A 481 8.92 -5.52 -8.93
C ARG A 481 9.68 -6.66 -9.60
N GLU A 482 10.08 -6.49 -10.86
CA GLU A 482 10.72 -7.55 -11.63
C GLU A 482 12.25 -7.45 -11.53
N LYS A 483 12.89 -8.62 -11.47
CA LYS A 483 14.34 -8.76 -11.54
C LYS A 483 14.73 -9.14 -12.96
N ILE A 484 15.50 -8.30 -13.63
CA ILE A 484 16.05 -8.61 -14.95
C ILE A 484 17.38 -9.34 -14.77
N GLU A 485 17.39 -10.65 -15.05
CA GLU A 485 18.55 -11.53 -14.87
C GLU A 485 18.72 -12.57 -15.99
N LYS A 486 19.80 -13.35 -15.92
CA LYS A 486 20.06 -14.53 -16.77
C LYS A 486 19.90 -14.24 -18.27
N ASP A 487 19.18 -15.10 -18.99
CA ASP A 487 18.96 -15.04 -20.44
C ASP A 487 18.27 -13.75 -20.87
N ILE A 488 17.40 -13.20 -20.04
CA ILE A 488 16.67 -11.96 -20.34
C ILE A 488 17.67 -10.81 -20.44
N LEU A 489 18.52 -10.66 -19.41
CA LEU A 489 19.56 -9.64 -19.40
C LEU A 489 20.57 -9.85 -20.53
N PHE A 490 21.00 -11.10 -20.75
CA PHE A 490 21.94 -11.44 -21.82
C PHE A 490 21.39 -11.07 -23.21
N LYS A 491 20.14 -11.46 -23.53
CA LYS A 491 19.51 -11.13 -24.81
C LYS A 491 19.43 -9.62 -25.05
N LYS A 492 19.03 -8.87 -24.03
CA LYS A 492 18.86 -7.41 -24.10
C LYS A 492 20.20 -6.67 -24.30
N LEU A 493 21.26 -7.10 -23.62
CA LEU A 493 22.57 -6.45 -23.69
C LEU A 493 23.43 -6.97 -24.84
N ALA A 494 23.37 -8.25 -25.20
CA ALA A 494 24.14 -8.82 -26.30
C ALA A 494 23.57 -8.35 -27.65
N LYS A 495 22.24 -8.29 -27.83
CA LYS A 495 21.55 -8.10 -29.12
C LYS A 495 21.90 -9.21 -30.13
N TYR A 496 20.92 -9.68 -30.89
CA TYR A 496 21.13 -10.78 -31.83
C TYR A 496 21.50 -10.26 -33.22
N ASN A 497 22.64 -10.72 -33.77
CA ASN A 497 23.01 -10.51 -35.16
C ASN A 497 23.13 -11.87 -35.87
N VAL A 498 22.45 -12.02 -37.00
CA VAL A 498 22.48 -13.26 -37.81
C VAL A 498 23.92 -13.51 -38.29
N GLY A 499 24.44 -14.72 -38.01
CA GLY A 499 25.78 -15.15 -38.44
C GLY A 499 26.94 -14.79 -37.49
N GLU A 500 26.68 -14.24 -36.29
CA GLU A 500 27.72 -13.90 -35.31
C GLU A 500 28.17 -15.11 -34.47
N SER A 501 29.46 -15.20 -34.15
CA SER A 501 30.00 -16.22 -33.24
C SER A 501 29.60 -15.97 -31.78
N GLU A 502 29.48 -17.05 -31.01
CA GLU A 502 29.11 -16.98 -29.59
C GLU A 502 30.11 -16.14 -28.77
N GLU A 503 31.41 -16.21 -29.10
CA GLU A 503 32.47 -15.44 -28.45
C GLU A 503 32.30 -13.92 -28.68
N ASN A 504 31.99 -13.50 -29.90
CA ASN A 504 31.74 -12.09 -30.23
C ASN A 504 30.50 -11.56 -29.51
N ARG A 505 29.47 -12.40 -29.38
CA ARG A 505 28.24 -12.09 -28.64
C ARG A 505 28.51 -11.91 -27.15
N GLN A 506 29.32 -12.79 -26.54
CA GLN A 506 29.75 -12.66 -25.14
C GLN A 506 30.60 -11.41 -24.91
N ASN A 507 31.55 -11.12 -25.79
CA ASN A 507 32.37 -9.90 -25.70
C ASN A 507 31.52 -8.63 -25.77
N ARG A 508 30.50 -8.62 -26.64
CA ARG A 508 29.57 -7.51 -26.75
C ARG A 508 28.70 -7.35 -25.51
N PHE A 509 28.20 -8.46 -24.96
CA PHE A 509 27.48 -8.48 -23.68
C PHE A 509 28.33 -7.82 -22.58
N ARG A 510 29.58 -8.25 -22.40
CA ARG A 510 30.48 -7.71 -21.35
C ARG A 510 30.72 -6.21 -21.51
N LYS A 511 30.96 -5.75 -22.74
CA LYS A 511 31.13 -4.31 -23.04
C LYS A 511 29.87 -3.50 -22.72
N ASN A 512 28.70 -4.01 -23.10
CA ASN A 512 27.42 -3.34 -22.87
C ASN A 512 27.01 -3.37 -21.40
N LEU A 513 27.32 -4.45 -20.68
CA LEU A 513 27.11 -4.58 -19.23
C LEU A 513 27.90 -3.53 -18.46
N THR A 514 29.19 -3.33 -18.76
CA THR A 514 30.00 -2.27 -18.13
C THR A 514 29.40 -0.89 -18.38
N THR A 515 29.01 -0.61 -19.63
CA THR A 515 28.36 0.66 -19.99
C THR A 515 27.05 0.87 -19.24
N PHE A 516 26.25 -0.20 -19.11
CA PHE A 516 24.96 -0.17 -18.43
C PHE A 516 25.10 0.09 -16.92
N LYS A 517 26.07 -0.55 -16.25
CA LYS A 517 26.40 -0.30 -14.83
C LYS A 517 26.71 1.17 -14.56
N ASN A 518 27.56 1.78 -15.37
CA ASN A 518 27.93 3.19 -15.23
C ASN A 518 26.72 4.13 -15.36
N LYS A 519 25.78 3.80 -16.25
CA LYS A 519 24.53 4.57 -16.39
C LYS A 519 23.62 4.41 -15.17
N VAL A 520 23.52 3.20 -14.62
CA VAL A 520 22.76 2.93 -13.38
C VAL A 520 23.37 3.68 -12.19
N GLU A 521 24.70 3.69 -12.05
CA GLU A 521 25.40 4.49 -11.03
C GLU A 521 25.13 5.98 -11.17
N THR A 522 25.15 6.49 -12.41
CA THR A 522 24.84 7.89 -12.72
C THR A 522 23.41 8.22 -12.30
N LEU A 523 22.42 7.39 -12.67
CA LEU A 523 21.03 7.54 -12.27
C LEU A 523 20.89 7.63 -10.74
N ASN A 524 21.46 6.64 -10.04
CA ASN A 524 21.38 6.55 -8.59
C ASN A 524 21.97 7.79 -7.92
N LYS A 525 23.15 8.24 -8.36
CA LYS A 525 23.80 9.44 -7.84
C LYS A 525 22.92 10.68 -8.05
N THR A 526 22.41 10.88 -9.26
CA THR A 526 21.57 12.04 -9.57
C THR A 526 20.29 12.06 -8.76
N ILE A 527 19.61 10.94 -8.58
CA ILE A 527 18.38 10.92 -7.79
C ILE A 527 18.67 11.17 -6.30
N LYS A 528 19.78 10.66 -5.76
CA LYS A 528 20.21 11.02 -4.40
C LYS A 528 20.46 12.51 -4.22
N GLU A 529 21.07 13.17 -5.20
CA GLU A 529 21.27 14.62 -5.19
C GLU A 529 19.94 15.37 -5.20
N ILE A 530 18.99 14.97 -6.06
CA ILE A 530 17.62 15.52 -6.11
C ILE A 530 16.90 15.32 -4.76
N GLY A 531 17.03 14.14 -4.16
CA GLY A 531 16.48 13.85 -2.84
C GLY A 531 17.08 14.79 -1.78
N LYS A 532 18.40 14.94 -1.76
CA LYS A 532 19.11 15.80 -0.80
C LYS A 532 18.69 17.27 -0.92
N GLU A 533 18.50 17.77 -2.14
CA GLU A 533 17.94 19.11 -2.40
C GLU A 533 16.55 19.31 -1.78
N GLN A 534 15.80 18.22 -1.62
CA GLN A 534 14.48 18.20 -0.99
C GLN A 534 14.53 17.75 0.49
N GLY A 535 15.71 17.67 1.10
CA GLY A 535 15.90 17.27 2.50
C GLY A 535 15.71 15.76 2.75
N LEU A 536 15.79 14.93 1.72
CA LEU A 536 15.61 13.48 1.79
C LEU A 536 16.96 12.76 1.66
N GLU A 537 17.14 11.72 2.47
CA GLU A 537 18.24 10.76 2.31
C GLU A 537 17.73 9.53 1.57
N LEU A 538 18.21 9.35 0.34
CA LEU A 538 17.79 8.26 -0.56
C LEU A 538 18.91 7.23 -0.73
N ASP A 539 18.52 5.96 -0.79
CA ASP A 539 19.34 4.83 -1.23
C ASP A 539 19.43 4.73 -2.77
N ASN A 540 20.22 3.78 -3.29
CA ASN A 540 20.25 3.50 -4.74
C ASN A 540 18.87 3.03 -5.21
N ILE A 541 18.33 3.61 -6.28
CA ILE A 541 17.01 3.25 -6.85
C ILE A 541 17.07 2.00 -7.70
N ILE A 542 18.16 1.73 -8.40
CA ILE A 542 18.39 0.45 -9.08
C ILE A 542 19.57 -0.23 -8.42
N LEU A 543 19.40 -1.49 -8.04
CA LEU A 543 20.44 -2.35 -7.49
C LEU A 543 21.03 -3.24 -8.57
N TYR A 544 22.30 -3.61 -8.38
CA TYR A 544 23.02 -4.57 -9.19
C TYR A 544 23.49 -5.72 -8.30
N GLU A 545 23.29 -6.95 -8.77
CA GLU A 545 23.69 -8.16 -8.07
C GLU A 545 24.46 -9.10 -9.02
N LYS A 546 25.43 -9.83 -8.47
CA LYS A 546 26.16 -10.89 -9.16
C LYS A 546 26.02 -12.21 -8.41
N ASN A 547 25.25 -13.15 -8.95
CA ASN A 547 25.03 -14.45 -8.34
C ASN A 547 26.26 -15.36 -8.51
N LYS A 548 26.89 -15.73 -7.40
CA LYS A 548 28.14 -16.51 -7.40
C LYS A 548 27.93 -17.99 -7.70
N SER A 549 26.70 -18.54 -7.65
CA SER A 549 26.48 -19.98 -7.92
C SER A 549 26.72 -20.41 -9.38
N PHE A 550 26.83 -19.46 -10.32
CA PHE A 550 27.02 -19.70 -11.75
C PHE A 550 28.50 -19.66 -12.20
N TYR A 551 29.42 -20.26 -11.44
CA TYR A 551 30.87 -20.20 -11.71
C TYR A 551 31.28 -20.71 -13.12
N GLY A 552 30.46 -21.53 -13.78
CA GLY A 552 30.72 -22.02 -15.15
C GLY A 552 30.20 -21.14 -16.31
N LYS A 553 29.32 -20.15 -16.04
CA LYS A 553 28.71 -19.28 -17.06
C LYS A 553 28.59 -17.84 -16.53
N SER A 554 29.73 -17.17 -16.35
CA SER A 554 29.82 -15.85 -15.71
C SER A 554 28.89 -14.78 -16.29
N ASP A 555 28.62 -14.84 -17.60
CA ASP A 555 27.83 -13.83 -18.29
C ASP A 555 26.33 -13.86 -17.90
N TYR A 556 25.85 -14.97 -17.33
CA TYR A 556 24.45 -15.12 -16.87
C TYR A 556 24.28 -14.86 -15.37
N SER A 557 25.37 -14.54 -14.67
CA SER A 557 25.37 -14.29 -13.21
C SER A 557 24.85 -12.91 -12.80
N HIS A 558 24.47 -12.05 -13.75
CA HIS A 558 24.19 -10.64 -13.49
C HIS A 558 22.68 -10.37 -13.38
N ALA A 559 22.31 -9.51 -12.45
CA ALA A 559 20.94 -9.07 -12.27
C ALA A 559 20.83 -7.58 -11.93
N PHE A 560 19.73 -6.96 -12.37
CA PHE A 560 19.34 -5.61 -12.00
C PHE A 560 17.86 -5.55 -11.66
N TYR A 561 17.52 -4.74 -10.66
CA TYR A 561 16.15 -4.55 -10.19
C TYR A 561 16.06 -3.19 -9.51
N VAL A 562 14.86 -2.62 -9.44
CA VAL A 562 14.65 -1.44 -8.59
C VAL A 562 14.97 -1.85 -7.15
N ASN A 563 15.45 -0.96 -6.30
CA ASN A 563 15.66 -1.25 -4.90
C ASN A 563 14.32 -1.43 -4.22
N SER A 564 14.13 -2.63 -3.67
CA SER A 564 12.94 -3.02 -2.94
C SER A 564 12.55 -1.96 -1.91
N LYS A 565 13.46 -1.29 -1.19
CA LYS A 565 13.14 -0.22 -0.23
C LYS A 565 12.21 0.91 -0.75
N TYR A 566 12.08 1.09 -2.06
CA TYR A 566 11.20 2.08 -2.68
C TYR A 566 9.83 1.55 -3.09
N TYR A 567 9.70 0.26 -3.38
CA TYR A 567 8.45 -0.39 -3.74
C TYR A 567 8.13 -1.60 -2.89
N ILE A 568 8.84 -1.84 -1.81
CA ILE A 568 8.69 -2.81 -0.73
C ILE A 568 9.17 -2.01 0.46
N LEU A 569 8.26 -1.48 1.25
CA LEU A 569 8.66 -0.81 2.45
C LEU A 569 8.92 -1.83 3.53
N MET A 570 10.15 -1.80 4.05
CA MET A 570 10.49 -2.41 5.33
C MET A 570 9.46 -2.05 6.40
#